data_AF-A0A1M3D632-F1
#
_entry.id   AF-A0A1M3D632-F1
#
_cell.length_a   1.000
_cell.length_b   1.000
_cell.length_c   1.000
_cell.angle_alpha   90.00
_cell.angle_beta   90.00
_cell.angle_gamma   90.00
#
_symmetry.space_group_name_H-M   'P 1'
#
loop_
_entity.id
_entity.type
_entity.pdbx_description
1 polymer ?
#
loop_
_entity_poly.entity_id
_entity_poly.type
_entity_poly.pdbx_seq_one_letter_code
_entity_poly.pdbx_strand_id
1 'polypeptide(L)'
;MGMSESEFGEMHLGTFFLKLHYFFKAIEVKRRETAELIRTQTLYLINIQLTPSDRIKDPRSFWPFQWDEASTDLPVVNSAEEQAERIQKLIKLHEKAHG
;
A
#
# COMPACT_ATOMS: atom_id res chain seq x y z
N MET A 1 -2.83 11.00 -12.91
CA MET A 1 -1.41 11.08 -13.32
C MET A 1 -1.02 12.42 -13.94
N GLY A 2 -1.97 13.32 -14.28
CA GLY A 2 -1.66 14.65 -14.79
C GLY A 2 -0.90 14.64 -16.12
N MET A 3 -1.23 13.69 -16.99
CA MET A 3 -0.56 13.43 -18.27
C MET A 3 -1.56 13.64 -19.41
N SER A 4 -1.08 14.13 -20.56
CA SER A 4 -1.88 14.22 -21.79
C SER A 4 -2.02 12.89 -22.54
N GLU A 5 -2.97 12.80 -23.47
CA GLU A 5 -3.14 11.60 -24.30
C GLU A 5 -1.92 11.32 -25.20
N SER A 6 -1.25 12.36 -25.69
CA SER A 6 -0.03 12.24 -26.50
C SER A 6 1.13 11.68 -25.69
N GLU A 7 1.32 12.17 -24.46
CA GLU A 7 2.34 11.67 -23.54
C GLU A 7 2.09 10.21 -23.13
N PHE A 8 0.83 9.77 -23.10
CA PHE A 8 0.48 8.38 -22.87
C PHE A 8 0.80 7.50 -24.09
N GLY A 9 0.43 7.95 -25.29
CA GLY A 9 0.65 7.21 -26.53
C GLY A 9 2.12 6.97 -26.87
N GLU A 10 3.01 7.90 -26.49
CA GLU A 10 4.45 7.80 -26.73
C GLU A 10 5.21 7.02 -25.65
N MET A 11 4.54 6.58 -24.58
CA MET A 11 5.20 6.01 -23.42
C MET A 11 5.49 4.52 -23.58
N HIS A 12 6.73 4.12 -23.22
CA HIS A 12 7.05 2.71 -23.08
C HIS A 12 6.26 2.05 -21.95
N LEU A 13 5.85 0.81 -22.17
CA LEU A 13 5.01 0.05 -21.24
C LEU A 13 5.60 -0.03 -19.82
N GLY A 14 6.93 -0.22 -19.71
CA GLY A 14 7.62 -0.25 -18.41
C GLY A 14 7.54 1.10 -17.67
N THR A 15 7.73 2.20 -18.39
CA THR A 15 7.62 3.57 -17.85
C THR A 15 6.20 3.88 -17.40
N PHE A 16 5.20 3.39 -18.14
CA PHE A 16 3.80 3.53 -17.77
C PHE A 16 3.50 2.88 -16.42
N PHE A 17 3.87 1.61 -16.23
CA PHE A 17 3.64 0.92 -14.95
C PHE A 17 4.41 1.55 -13.79
N LEU A 18 5.62 2.04 -14.04
CA LEU A 18 6.40 2.75 -13.03
C LEU A 18 5.69 4.04 -12.60
N LYS A 19 5.21 4.85 -13.55
CA LYS A 19 4.48 6.09 -13.26
C LYS A 19 3.17 5.80 -12.54
N LEU A 20 2.46 4.74 -12.94
CA LEU A 20 1.23 4.29 -12.29
C LEU A 20 1.48 3.91 -10.83
N HIS A 21 2.55 3.15 -10.56
CA HIS A 21 2.97 2.78 -9.21
C HIS A 21 3.20 4.02 -8.33
N TYR A 22 4.03 4.96 -8.77
CA TYR A 22 4.32 6.16 -7.98
C TYR A 22 3.09 7.05 -7.80
N PHE A 23 2.22 7.14 -8.81
CA PHE A 23 0.98 7.89 -8.70
C PHE A 23 0.07 7.33 -7.60
N PHE A 24 -0.15 6.01 -7.59
CA PHE A 24 -0.95 5.39 -6.54
C PHE A 24 -0.28 5.46 -5.17
N LYS A 25 1.05 5.29 -5.11
CA LYS A 25 1.82 5.45 -3.87
C LYS A 25 1.64 6.85 -3.28
N ALA A 26 1.67 7.90 -4.11
CA ALA A 26 1.45 9.27 -3.65
C ALA A 26 0.02 9.48 -3.13
N ILE A 27 -0.99 8.92 -3.80
CA ILE A 27 -2.39 8.97 -3.33
C ILE A 27 -2.52 8.24 -1.99
N GLU A 28 -1.92 7.07 -1.86
CA GLU A 28 -1.95 6.27 -0.65
C GLU A 28 -1.32 7.03 0.53
N VAL A 29 -0.13 7.60 0.33
CA VAL A 29 0.55 8.43 1.34
C VAL A 29 -0.35 9.57 1.80
N LYS A 30 -0.92 10.34 0.87
CA LYS A 30 -1.82 11.46 1.20
C LYS A 30 -3.06 10.99 1.97
N ARG A 31 -3.64 9.84 1.60
CA ARG A 31 -4.78 9.25 2.33
C ARG A 31 -4.39 8.86 3.75
N ARG A 32 -3.22 8.22 3.93
CA ARG A 32 -2.71 7.85 5.25
C ARG A 32 -2.47 9.09 6.10
N GLU A 33 -1.79 10.11 5.59
CA GLU A 33 -1.57 11.38 6.29
C GLU A 33 -2.88 12.02 6.74
N THR A 34 -3.90 12.05 5.87
CA THR A 34 -5.21 12.59 6.20
C THR A 34 -5.90 11.78 7.31
N ALA A 35 -5.84 10.45 7.22
CA ALA A 35 -6.40 9.57 8.24
C ALA A 35 -5.69 9.72 9.59
N GLU A 36 -4.36 9.85 9.59
CA GLU A 36 -3.55 10.10 10.79
C GLU A 36 -3.87 11.44 11.45
N LEU A 37 -4.09 12.47 10.64
CA LEU A 37 -4.50 13.79 11.13
C LEU A 37 -5.87 13.70 11.82
N ILE A 38 -6.85 13.08 11.18
CA ILE A 38 -8.19 12.88 11.75
C ILE A 38 -8.10 12.08 13.04
N ARG A 39 -7.32 10.99 13.06
CA ARG A 39 -7.10 10.16 14.24
C ARG A 39 -6.54 10.98 15.41
N THR A 40 -5.52 11.79 15.15
CA THR A 40 -4.88 12.62 16.17
C THR A 40 -5.81 13.70 16.71
N GLN A 41 -6.55 14.39 15.83
CA GLN A 41 -7.54 15.39 16.22
C GLN A 41 -8.67 14.77 17.06
N THR A 42 -9.16 13.60 16.66
CA THR A 42 -10.20 12.86 17.39
C THR A 42 -9.71 12.45 18.78
N LEU A 43 -8.49 11.89 18.86
CA LEU A 43 -7.87 11.52 20.13
C LEU A 43 -7.73 12.72 21.06
N TYR A 44 -7.31 13.86 20.52
CA TYR A 44 -7.18 15.10 21.29
C TYR A 44 -8.54 15.52 21.89
N LEU A 45 -9.60 15.54 21.09
CA LEU A 45 -10.95 15.88 21.56
C LEU A 45 -11.45 14.94 22.65
N ILE A 46 -11.17 13.64 22.53
CA ILE A 46 -11.53 12.65 23.54
C ILE A 46 -10.74 12.86 24.83
N ASN A 47 -9.43 13.09 24.73
CA ASN A 47 -8.56 13.30 25.89
C ASN A 47 -8.90 14.56 26.70
N ILE A 48 -9.60 15.54 26.12
CA ILE A 48 -10.13 16.70 26.86
C ILE A 48 -11.20 16.28 27.88
N GLN A 49 -11.98 15.26 27.55
CA GLN A 49 -13.08 14.77 28.40
C GLN A 49 -12.60 13.78 29.48
N LEU A 50 -11.33 13.35 29.42
CA LEU A 50 -10.76 12.36 30.31
C LEU A 50 -9.94 13.02 31.43
N THR A 51 -9.93 12.36 32.59
CA THR A 51 -9.00 12.73 33.66
C THR A 51 -7.57 12.45 33.21
N PRO A 52 -6.55 13.16 33.75
CA PRO A 52 -5.17 12.97 33.32
C PRO A 52 -4.65 11.53 33.41
N SER A 53 -5.15 10.73 34.35
CA SER A 53 -4.76 9.31 34.51
C SER A 53 -5.30 8.42 33.40
N ASP A 54 -6.43 8.79 32.79
CA ASP A 54 -7.15 7.96 31.83
C ASP A 54 -6.85 8.35 30.38
N ARG A 55 -6.05 9.40 30.17
CA ARG A 55 -5.72 9.89 28.83
C ARG A 55 -5.00 8.81 28.02
N ILE A 56 -5.50 8.61 26.81
CA ILE A 56 -4.91 7.69 25.87
C ILE A 56 -3.68 8.37 25.26
N LYS A 57 -2.52 7.71 25.39
CA LYS A 57 -1.21 8.23 24.93
C LYS A 57 -0.88 7.82 23.51
N ASP A 58 -1.25 6.60 23.11
CA ASP A 58 -0.96 6.06 21.79
C ASP A 58 -2.21 6.11 20.89
N PRO A 59 -2.20 6.91 19.81
CA PRO A 59 -3.31 6.96 18.85
C PRO A 59 -3.66 5.59 18.24
N ARG A 60 -2.69 4.67 18.13
CA ARG A 60 -2.90 3.32 17.55
C ARG A 60 -3.76 2.45 18.44
N SER A 61 -3.65 2.63 19.75
CA SER A 61 -4.49 1.93 20.73
C SER A 61 -5.94 2.43 20.72
N PHE A 62 -6.16 3.70 20.34
CA PHE A 62 -7.48 4.30 20.24
C PHE A 62 -8.19 3.92 18.94
N TRP A 63 -7.50 4.06 17.81
CA TRP A 63 -8.04 3.76 16.49
C TRP A 63 -6.96 3.09 15.62
N PRO A 64 -6.93 1.74 15.57
CA PRO A 64 -5.95 1.02 14.78
C PRO A 64 -6.29 1.10 13.29
N PHE A 65 -5.28 1.34 12.46
CA PHE A 65 -5.37 1.27 11.00
C PHE A 65 -4.67 0.02 10.46
N GLN A 66 -5.04 -0.39 9.24
CA GLN A 66 -4.48 -1.57 8.57
C GLN A 66 -2.95 -1.51 8.37
N TRP A 67 -2.36 -0.31 8.42
CA TRP A 67 -0.91 -0.11 8.29
C TRP A 67 -0.17 0.03 9.62
N ASP A 68 -0.88 -0.03 10.75
CA ASP A 68 -0.25 -0.09 12.08
C ASP A 68 0.28 -1.49 12.40
N GLU A 69 -0.28 -2.53 11.76
CA GLU A 69 0.31 -3.85 11.71
C GLU A 69 1.57 -3.76 10.83
N ALA A 70 2.73 -3.58 11.47
CA ALA A 70 4.00 -3.77 10.80
C ALA A 70 3.98 -5.16 10.17
N SER A 71 4.07 -5.18 8.84
CA SER A 71 4.19 -6.36 7.99
C SER A 71 5.17 -7.37 8.61
N THR A 72 4.67 -8.33 9.37
CA THR A 72 5.52 -9.44 9.83
C THR A 72 5.63 -10.51 8.74
N ASP A 73 4.78 -10.44 7.71
CA ASP A 73 4.88 -11.25 6.51
C ASP A 73 5.13 -10.35 5.30
N LEU A 74 6.35 -9.78 5.19
CA LEU A 74 6.88 -9.66 3.85
C LEU A 74 6.88 -11.10 3.29
N PRO A 75 6.24 -11.37 2.14
CA PRO A 75 6.38 -12.69 1.55
C PRO A 75 7.87 -12.94 1.45
N VAL A 76 8.34 -14.00 2.12
CA VAL A 76 9.70 -14.50 2.00
C VAL A 76 10.02 -14.41 0.52
N VAL A 77 11.09 -13.70 0.17
CA VAL A 77 11.56 -13.67 -1.20
C VAL A 77 11.97 -15.10 -1.49
N ASN A 78 11.04 -15.85 -2.06
CA ASN A 78 11.24 -17.16 -2.62
C ASN A 78 12.54 -17.08 -3.42
N SER A 79 13.48 -17.98 -3.16
CA SER A 79 14.80 -17.97 -3.80
C SER A 79 14.63 -17.88 -5.32
N ALA A 80 15.65 -17.39 -6.03
CA ALA A 80 15.58 -17.25 -7.50
C ALA A 80 15.11 -18.56 -8.20
N GLU A 81 15.39 -19.71 -7.59
CA GLU A 81 14.95 -21.04 -8.03
C GLU A 81 13.43 -21.23 -7.89
N GLU A 82 12.85 -20.86 -6.75
CA GLU A 82 11.41 -20.97 -6.52
C GLU A 82 10.58 -20.01 -7.41
N GLN A 83 11.15 -18.86 -7.78
CA GLN A 83 10.53 -17.96 -8.75
C GLN A 83 10.57 -18.56 -10.17
N ALA A 84 11.70 -19.16 -10.56
CA ALA A 84 11.83 -19.83 -11.85
C ALA A 84 10.85 -21.01 -11.99
N GLU A 85 10.66 -21.80 -10.94
CA GLU A 85 9.67 -22.89 -10.93
C GLU A 85 8.24 -22.40 -11.07
N ARG A 86 7.87 -21.29 -10.42
CA ARG A 86 6.54 -20.68 -10.56
C ARG A 86 6.30 -20.18 -11.98
N ILE A 87 7.29 -19.54 -12.58
CA ILE A 87 7.21 -19.06 -13.98
C ILE A 87 7.04 -20.25 -14.93
N GLN A 88 7.80 -21.34 -14.75
CA GLN A 88 7.63 -22.55 -15.56
C GLN A 88 6.24 -23.20 -15.40
N LYS A 89 5.68 -23.23 -14.19
CA LYS A 89 4.31 -23.70 -13.96
C LYS A 89 3.27 -22.85 -14.70
N LEU A 90 3.43 -21.53 -14.69
CA LEU A 90 2.52 -20.61 -15.40
C LEU A 90 2.61 -20.79 -16.92
N ILE A 91 3.81 -20.97 -17.47
CA ILE A 91 4.00 -21.24 -18.90
C ILE A 91 3.30 -22.54 -19.31
N LYS A 92 3.49 -23.63 -18.54
CA LYS A 92 2.81 -24.91 -18.80
C LYS A 92 1.29 -24.82 -18.70
N LEU A 93 0.76 -24.02 -17.77
CA LEU A 93 -0.68 -23.78 -17.66
C LEU A 93 -1.23 -23.02 -18.87
N HIS A 94 -0.47 -22.04 -19.37
CA HIS A 94 -0.85 -21.28 -20.56
C HIS A 94 -0.84 -22.17 -21.82
N GLU A 95 0.20 -22.98 -22.01
CA GLU A 95 0.27 -23.94 -23.12
C GLU A 95 -0.86 -24.96 -23.09
N LYS A 96 -1.28 -25.41 -21.90
CA LYS A 96 -2.41 -26.34 -21.74
C LYS A 96 -3.78 -25.68 -21.98
N ALA A 97 -3.89 -24.37 -21.78
CA ALA A 97 -5.14 -23.63 -21.98
C ALA A 97 -5.34 -23.18 -23.44
N HIS A 98 -4.26 -23.11 -24.22
CA HIS A 98 -4.26 -22.55 -25.58
C HIS A 98 -3.65 -23.48 -26.66
N GLY A 99 -3.27 -24.70 -26.30
CA GLY A 99 -2.91 -25.80 -27.21
C GLY A 99 -3.98 -26.87 -27.23
#